data_AF-A0A970RVD6-F1
#
_entry.id   AF-A0A970RVD6-F1
#
_cell.length_a   1.000
_cell.length_b   1.000
_cell.length_c   1.000
_cell.angle_alpha   90.00
_cell.angle_beta   90.00
_cell.angle_gamma   90.00
#
_symmetry.space_group_name_H-M   'P 1'
#
loop_
_entity.id
_entity.type
_entity.pdbx_description
1 polymer ?
#
loop_
_entity_poly.entity_id
_entity_poly.type
_entity_poly.pdbx_seq_one_letter_code
_entity_poly.pdbx_strand_id
1 'polypeptide(L)'
;MTDGLLFANAVAKVKEQSLFGEERLFRLLESPTLADAVRILAEANYGGGIVTDDPSDFEKALSAEERLAVEFIRQLKLDIGTDCFLLYYDYHNIKSLLKSLYGGSPIEQSQVINGLYDIEELKGKLVADNPDINPYADEAVKAIRKAFENARSPRLIDVLIDKAMYKDITARLARKSTDPHIRRYFEALIDLTNMDTMIRSQNIGAGFTFFGESFLEGGKMPLAAFSAVYEGGAEGFAALTKGTDYEKVASKFNDGGLPSFSAAKDDYLLDIFRAEKSDIFTAAPVVGYYLAKKQEIKMLRIALVCIKNDVDRAEIRKRMRSLYA
;
A
#
# COMPACT_ATOMS: atom_id res chain seq x y z
N MET A 1 -0.81 -4.79 27.72
CA MET A 1 -0.36 -4.36 26.38
C MET A 1 0.81 -5.22 25.92
N THR A 2 1.80 -5.46 26.78
CA THR A 2 3.01 -6.27 26.51
C THR A 2 2.73 -7.73 26.15
N ASP A 3 1.82 -8.42 26.86
CA ASP A 3 1.57 -9.86 26.63
C ASP A 3 0.95 -10.15 25.26
N GLY A 4 0.04 -9.28 24.79
CA GLY A 4 -0.57 -9.40 23.46
C GLY A 4 0.42 -9.16 22.33
N LEU A 5 1.34 -8.20 22.51
CA LEU A 5 2.40 -7.91 21.53
C LEU A 5 3.43 -9.05 21.45
N LEU A 6 3.85 -9.60 22.60
CA LEU A 6 4.78 -10.74 22.64
C LEU A 6 4.20 -11.97 21.93
N PHE A 7 2.93 -12.29 22.19
CA PHE A 7 2.23 -13.37 21.48
C PHE A 7 2.16 -13.10 19.97
N ALA A 8 1.78 -11.88 19.58
CA ALA A 8 1.70 -11.49 18.18
C ALA A 8 3.06 -11.62 17.45
N ASN A 9 4.15 -11.19 18.10
CA ASN A 9 5.50 -11.30 17.58
C ASN A 9 5.98 -12.75 17.47
N ALA A 10 5.64 -13.61 18.44
CA ALA A 10 5.94 -15.04 18.35
C ALA A 10 5.20 -15.70 17.17
N VAL A 11 3.91 -15.39 16.97
CA VAL A 11 3.14 -15.89 15.84
C VAL A 11 3.69 -15.37 14.51
N ALA A 12 4.06 -14.09 14.43
CA ALA A 12 4.67 -13.50 13.25
C ALA A 12 5.96 -14.23 12.87
N LYS A 13 6.82 -14.54 13.85
CA LYS A 13 8.08 -15.28 13.62
C LYS A 13 7.86 -16.69 13.06
N VAL A 14 6.84 -17.39 13.53
CA VAL A 14 6.47 -18.69 12.93
C VAL A 14 5.99 -18.50 11.49
N LYS A 15 5.17 -17.47 11.24
CA LYS A 15 4.64 -17.17 9.91
C LYS A 15 5.70 -16.67 8.92
N GLU A 16 6.79 -16.05 9.37
CA GLU A 16 7.92 -15.64 8.50
C GLU A 16 8.50 -16.83 7.72
N GLN A 17 8.41 -18.05 8.24
CA GLN A 17 8.85 -19.27 7.55
C GLN A 17 8.04 -19.58 6.28
N SER A 18 6.84 -19.00 6.12
CA SER A 18 6.02 -19.15 4.92
C SER A 18 6.29 -18.10 3.84
N LEU A 19 7.20 -17.15 4.09
CA LEU A 19 7.62 -16.20 3.06
C LEU A 19 8.44 -16.90 1.96
N PHE A 20 8.36 -16.37 0.75
CA PHE A 20 9.17 -16.77 -0.38
C PHE A 20 10.63 -16.40 -0.12
N GLY A 21 11.48 -17.42 -0.03
CA GLY A 21 12.93 -17.25 -0.08
C GLY A 21 13.42 -17.00 -1.51
N GLU A 22 14.71 -16.63 -1.62
CA GLU A 22 15.37 -16.30 -2.89
C GLU A 22 15.24 -17.42 -3.93
N GLU A 23 15.50 -18.66 -3.53
CA GLU A 23 15.46 -19.81 -4.43
C GLU A 23 14.07 -20.00 -5.05
N ARG A 24 13.01 -19.92 -4.23
CA ARG A 24 11.64 -20.10 -4.70
C ARG A 24 11.20 -18.96 -5.60
N LEU A 25 11.53 -17.71 -5.24
CA LEU A 25 11.24 -16.55 -6.08
C LEU A 25 11.98 -16.65 -7.42
N PHE A 26 13.25 -17.04 -7.41
CA PHE A 26 14.04 -17.25 -8.62
C PHE A 26 13.41 -18.33 -9.52
N ARG A 27 13.05 -19.49 -8.96
CA ARG A 27 12.32 -20.55 -9.70
C ARG A 27 11.03 -20.03 -10.35
N LEU A 28 10.27 -19.18 -9.65
CA LEU A 28 9.06 -18.59 -10.19
C LEU A 28 9.36 -17.61 -11.33
N LEU A 29 10.37 -16.75 -11.14
CA LEU A 29 10.81 -15.79 -12.15
C LEU A 29 11.36 -16.44 -13.42
N GLU A 30 11.93 -17.64 -13.33
CA GLU A 30 12.44 -18.39 -14.49
C GLU A 30 11.40 -19.36 -15.08
N SER A 31 10.14 -19.33 -14.60
CA SER A 31 9.09 -20.21 -15.11
C SER A 31 8.78 -19.94 -16.58
N PRO A 32 8.79 -20.96 -17.46
CA PRO A 32 8.55 -20.78 -18.91
C PRO A 32 7.14 -20.31 -19.22
N THR A 33 6.16 -20.77 -18.44
CA THR A 33 4.74 -20.44 -18.64
C THR A 33 4.10 -19.93 -17.36
N LEU A 34 2.96 -19.23 -17.50
CA LEU A 34 2.13 -18.85 -16.37
C LEU A 34 1.68 -20.06 -15.54
N ALA A 35 1.35 -21.18 -16.21
CA ALA A 35 0.93 -22.40 -15.53
C ALA A 35 2.02 -22.97 -14.61
N ASP A 36 3.29 -22.91 -15.04
CA ASP A 36 4.42 -23.35 -14.23
C ASP A 36 4.64 -22.44 -13.02
N ALA A 37 4.50 -21.12 -13.21
CA ALA A 37 4.62 -20.14 -12.14
C ALA A 37 3.49 -20.30 -11.09
N VAL A 38 2.25 -20.51 -11.53
CA VAL A 38 1.10 -20.74 -10.64
C VAL A 38 1.24 -22.05 -9.86
N ARG A 39 1.83 -23.09 -10.45
CA ARG A 39 2.13 -24.34 -9.74
C ARG A 39 3.06 -24.12 -8.55
N ILE A 40 4.05 -23.23 -8.68
CA ILE A 40 4.95 -22.87 -7.58
C ILE A 40 4.19 -22.17 -6.44
N LEU A 41 3.17 -21.36 -6.75
CA LEU A 41 2.30 -20.78 -5.71
C LEU A 41 1.52 -21.87 -4.98
N ALA A 42 0.96 -22.84 -5.70
CA ALA A 42 0.23 -23.95 -5.12
C ALA A 42 1.14 -24.83 -4.22
N GLU A 43 2.36 -25.13 -4.67
CA GLU A 43 3.40 -25.82 -3.87
C GLU A 43 3.73 -25.07 -2.58
N ALA A 44 3.69 -23.73 -2.61
CA ALA A 44 3.92 -22.88 -1.44
C ALA A 44 2.67 -22.72 -0.55
N ASN A 45 1.57 -23.42 -0.84
CA ASN A 45 0.27 -23.30 -0.15
C ASN A 45 -0.30 -21.87 -0.15
N TYR A 46 -0.03 -21.09 -1.21
CA TYR A 46 -0.47 -19.70 -1.31
C TYR A 46 -1.99 -19.57 -1.31
N GLY A 47 -2.51 -18.53 -0.65
CA GLY A 47 -3.95 -18.30 -0.55
C GLY A 47 -4.69 -19.38 0.25
N GLY A 48 -3.98 -20.11 1.12
CA GLY A 48 -4.55 -21.23 1.88
C GLY A 48 -4.72 -22.52 1.06
N GLY A 49 -3.92 -22.68 0.00
CA GLY A 49 -3.97 -23.86 -0.87
C GLY A 49 -5.09 -23.83 -1.90
N ILE A 50 -5.59 -22.62 -2.25
CA ILE A 50 -6.53 -22.46 -3.36
C ILE A 50 -5.86 -22.94 -4.64
N VAL A 51 -6.48 -23.91 -5.30
CA VAL A 51 -6.08 -24.38 -6.63
C VAL A 51 -6.98 -23.70 -7.66
N THR A 52 -6.36 -23.07 -8.66
CA THR A 52 -7.06 -22.44 -9.78
C THR A 52 -7.00 -23.35 -10.99
N ASP A 53 -8.15 -23.68 -11.58
CA ASP A 53 -8.21 -24.49 -12.81
C ASP A 53 -7.63 -23.74 -14.01
N ASP A 54 -7.87 -22.43 -14.10
CA ASP A 54 -7.25 -21.52 -15.07
C ASP A 54 -6.07 -20.78 -14.41
N PRO A 55 -4.82 -20.93 -14.91
CA PRO A 55 -3.68 -20.16 -14.43
C PRO A 55 -3.89 -18.64 -14.49
N SER A 56 -4.77 -18.13 -15.36
CA SER A 56 -5.12 -16.70 -15.44
C SER A 56 -5.84 -16.18 -14.21
N ASP A 57 -6.42 -17.06 -13.38
CA ASP A 57 -7.12 -16.73 -12.15
C ASP A 57 -6.17 -16.60 -10.93
N PHE A 58 -4.85 -16.51 -11.15
CA PHE A 58 -3.85 -16.40 -10.07
C PHE A 58 -4.13 -15.27 -9.08
N GLU A 59 -4.82 -14.20 -9.51
CA GLU A 59 -5.19 -13.09 -8.63
C GLU A 59 -6.07 -13.56 -7.45
N LYS A 60 -6.91 -14.60 -7.63
CA LYS A 60 -7.71 -15.17 -6.54
C LYS A 60 -6.83 -15.69 -5.40
N ALA A 61 -5.73 -16.36 -5.72
CA ALA A 61 -4.77 -16.86 -4.73
C ALA A 61 -4.03 -15.70 -4.05
N LEU A 62 -3.61 -14.69 -4.81
CA LEU A 62 -2.94 -13.51 -4.28
C LEU A 62 -3.86 -12.69 -3.34
N SER A 63 -5.11 -12.44 -3.75
CA SER A 63 -6.10 -11.74 -2.92
C SER A 63 -6.49 -12.55 -1.69
N ALA A 64 -6.53 -13.89 -1.79
CA ALA A 64 -6.74 -14.75 -0.61
C ALA A 64 -5.59 -14.65 0.40
N GLU A 65 -4.34 -14.67 -0.07
CA GLU A 65 -3.18 -14.47 0.80
C GLU A 65 -3.18 -13.07 1.43
N GLU A 66 -3.55 -12.03 0.66
CA GLU A 66 -3.68 -10.67 1.20
C GLU A 66 -4.73 -10.60 2.30
N ARG A 67 -5.88 -11.27 2.12
CA ARG A 67 -6.92 -11.37 3.15
C ARG A 67 -6.40 -12.05 4.42
N LEU A 68 -5.61 -13.12 4.29
CA LEU A 68 -4.99 -13.78 5.45
C LEU A 68 -4.02 -12.85 6.21
N ALA A 69 -3.25 -12.03 5.49
CA ALA A 69 -2.33 -11.07 6.09
C ALA A 69 -3.09 -9.92 6.80
N VAL A 70 -4.16 -9.41 6.19
CA VAL A 70 -5.01 -8.37 6.79
C VAL A 70 -5.76 -8.92 8.00
N GLU A 71 -6.30 -10.13 7.90
CA GLU A 71 -6.98 -10.80 9.01
C GLU A 71 -6.03 -11.01 10.19
N PHE A 72 -4.78 -11.40 9.92
CA PHE A 72 -3.78 -11.52 10.96
C PHE A 72 -3.63 -10.22 11.74
N ILE A 73 -3.44 -9.07 11.09
CA ILE A 73 -3.35 -7.76 11.76
C ILE A 73 -4.64 -7.41 12.50
N ARG A 74 -5.80 -7.65 11.88
CA ARG A 74 -7.11 -7.35 12.45
C ARG A 74 -7.38 -8.10 13.76
N GLN A 75 -6.96 -9.37 13.84
CA GLN A 75 -7.16 -10.21 15.02
C GLN A 75 -6.30 -9.79 16.22
N LEU A 76 -5.16 -9.12 16.00
CA LEU A 76 -4.25 -8.73 17.08
C LEU A 76 -4.89 -7.70 18.03
N LYS A 77 -5.75 -6.82 17.50
CA LYS A 77 -6.42 -5.74 18.26
C LYS A 77 -5.47 -4.93 19.14
N LEU A 78 -4.24 -4.71 18.66
CA LEU A 78 -3.23 -3.94 19.38
C LEU A 78 -3.50 -2.45 19.20
N ASP A 79 -3.65 -1.71 20.30
CA ASP A 79 -3.76 -0.25 20.27
C ASP A 79 -2.37 0.40 20.17
N ILE A 80 -1.62 0.07 19.12
CA ILE A 80 -0.27 0.62 18.85
C ILE A 80 -0.19 1.29 17.48
N GLY A 81 -1.32 1.49 16.81
CA GLY A 81 -1.40 2.09 15.47
C GLY A 81 -1.56 1.07 14.34
N THR A 82 -1.71 -0.22 14.62
CA THR A 82 -1.90 -1.26 13.58
C THR A 82 -3.22 -1.11 12.82
N ASP A 83 -4.21 -0.46 13.43
CA ASP A 83 -5.48 -0.10 12.79
C ASP A 83 -5.30 0.82 11.56
N CYS A 84 -4.22 1.61 11.53
CA CYS A 84 -3.92 2.48 10.39
C CYS A 84 -3.63 1.69 9.10
N PHE A 85 -3.11 0.46 9.20
CA PHE A 85 -2.94 -0.43 8.04
C PHE A 85 -4.28 -0.95 7.50
N LEU A 86 -5.28 -1.10 8.38
CA LEU A 86 -6.61 -1.57 8.03
C LEU A 86 -7.44 -0.47 7.35
N LEU A 87 -7.28 0.78 7.79
CA LEU A 87 -7.92 1.94 7.16
C LEU A 87 -7.67 2.05 5.66
N TYR A 88 -6.50 1.65 5.19
CA TYR A 88 -6.20 1.62 3.75
C TYR A 88 -7.29 0.87 2.96
N TYR A 89 -7.75 -0.27 3.50
CA TYR A 89 -8.77 -1.09 2.87
C TYR A 89 -10.16 -0.46 3.00
N ASP A 90 -10.49 0.13 4.16
CA ASP A 90 -11.77 0.82 4.34
C ASP A 90 -11.92 1.99 3.36
N TYR A 91 -10.91 2.85 3.25
CA TYR A 91 -10.93 3.99 2.33
C TYR A 91 -10.87 3.56 0.86
N HIS A 92 -10.18 2.47 0.53
CA HIS A 92 -10.24 1.86 -0.80
C HIS A 92 -11.66 1.34 -1.13
N ASN A 93 -12.33 0.70 -0.17
CA ASN A 93 -13.70 0.22 -0.33
C ASN A 93 -14.68 1.39 -0.47
N ILE A 94 -14.55 2.44 0.35
CA ILE A 94 -15.36 3.67 0.23
C ILE A 94 -15.20 4.28 -1.16
N LYS A 95 -13.96 4.42 -1.63
CA LYS A 95 -13.66 4.92 -2.98
C LYS A 95 -14.32 4.08 -4.07
N SER A 96 -14.22 2.76 -3.97
CA SER A 96 -14.82 1.81 -4.91
C SER A 96 -16.35 1.88 -4.91
N LEU A 97 -16.96 1.97 -3.72
CA LEU A 97 -18.40 2.14 -3.53
C LEU A 97 -18.91 3.47 -4.11
N LEU A 98 -18.20 4.58 -3.89
CA LEU A 98 -18.57 5.87 -4.48
C LEU A 98 -18.44 5.85 -6.00
N LYS A 99 -17.37 5.27 -6.54
CA LYS A 99 -17.20 5.10 -8.00
C LYS A 99 -18.29 4.22 -8.59
N SER A 100 -18.68 3.15 -7.89
CA SER A 100 -19.80 2.29 -8.29
C SER A 100 -21.13 3.06 -8.27
N LEU A 101 -21.41 3.81 -7.20
CA LEU A 101 -22.64 4.58 -7.03
C LEU A 101 -22.83 5.64 -8.13
N TYR A 102 -21.76 6.35 -8.51
CA TYR A 102 -21.85 7.44 -9.50
C TYR A 102 -21.55 7.02 -10.93
N GLY A 103 -20.73 5.98 -11.11
CA GLY A 103 -20.28 5.48 -12.42
C GLY A 103 -21.06 4.27 -12.93
N GLY A 104 -21.83 3.59 -12.08
CA GLY A 104 -22.65 2.43 -12.46
C GLY A 104 -21.88 1.12 -12.64
N SER A 105 -20.56 1.10 -12.40
CA SER A 105 -19.75 -0.12 -12.50
C SER A 105 -19.84 -0.94 -11.21
N PRO A 106 -20.11 -2.25 -11.27
CA PRO A 106 -20.12 -3.09 -10.08
C PRO A 106 -18.72 -3.24 -9.47
N ILE A 107 -18.65 -3.50 -8.17
CA ILE A 107 -17.41 -3.83 -7.48
C ILE A 107 -17.13 -5.33 -7.67
N GLU A 108 -15.91 -5.66 -8.09
CA GLU A 108 -15.44 -7.04 -8.11
C GLU A 108 -15.20 -7.54 -6.69
N GLN A 109 -15.98 -8.54 -6.26
CA GLN A 109 -15.90 -9.10 -4.91
C GLN A 109 -14.53 -9.71 -4.56
N SER A 110 -13.76 -10.15 -5.55
CA SER A 110 -12.38 -10.63 -5.37
C SER A 110 -11.41 -9.54 -4.91
N GLN A 111 -11.71 -8.28 -5.22
CA GLN A 111 -10.88 -7.12 -4.88
C GLN A 111 -11.25 -6.51 -3.53
N VAL A 112 -12.31 -7.02 -2.90
CA VAL A 112 -12.80 -6.52 -1.61
C VAL A 112 -12.05 -7.21 -0.48
N ILE A 113 -11.41 -6.39 0.34
CA ILE A 113 -10.81 -6.80 1.60
C ILE A 113 -11.34 -5.86 2.67
N ASN A 114 -11.89 -6.41 3.74
CA ASN A 114 -12.44 -5.62 4.84
C ASN A 114 -11.31 -5.14 5.76
N GLY A 115 -11.29 -3.83 6.04
CA GLY A 115 -10.41 -3.24 7.04
C GLY A 115 -11.05 -3.33 8.43
N LEU A 116 -11.32 -2.16 9.02
CA LEU A 116 -12.06 -2.04 10.27
C LEU A 116 -13.56 -2.25 10.07
N TYR A 117 -14.08 -1.96 8.88
CA TYR A 117 -15.50 -2.07 8.56
C TYR A 117 -15.76 -3.15 7.53
N ASP A 118 -16.95 -3.74 7.58
CA ASP A 118 -17.43 -4.61 6.51
C ASP A 118 -17.88 -3.78 5.30
N ILE A 119 -17.67 -4.28 4.08
CA ILE A 119 -18.08 -3.56 2.88
C ILE A 119 -19.59 -3.30 2.81
N GLU A 120 -20.44 -4.24 3.26
CA GLU A 120 -21.90 -4.04 3.23
C GLU A 120 -22.34 -3.02 4.29
N GLU A 121 -21.62 -2.94 5.42
CA GLU A 121 -21.80 -1.86 6.39
C GLU A 121 -21.46 -0.50 5.76
N LEU A 122 -20.27 -0.38 5.14
CA LEU A 122 -19.84 0.84 4.45
C LEU A 122 -20.82 1.24 3.34
N LYS A 123 -21.32 0.27 2.58
CA LYS A 123 -22.31 0.49 1.53
C LYS A 123 -23.63 1.01 2.09
N GLY A 124 -24.16 0.40 3.15
CA GLY A 124 -25.38 0.87 3.82
C GLY A 124 -25.22 2.32 4.31
N LYS A 125 -24.08 2.62 4.94
CA LYS A 125 -23.71 3.96 5.38
C LYS A 125 -23.61 4.96 4.22
N LEU A 126 -22.94 4.61 3.13
CA LEU A 126 -22.77 5.50 1.98
C LEU A 126 -24.04 5.76 1.17
N VAL A 127 -25.06 4.90 1.28
CA VAL A 127 -26.39 5.14 0.70
C VAL A 127 -27.24 6.05 1.60
N ALA A 128 -27.02 6.01 2.91
CA ALA A 128 -27.70 6.90 3.85
C ALA A 128 -27.28 8.37 3.66
N ASP A 129 -28.16 9.31 4.02
CA ASP A 129 -27.84 10.73 3.88
C ASP A 129 -26.71 11.18 4.82
N ASN A 130 -26.60 10.55 5.99
CA ASN A 130 -25.51 10.72 6.94
C ASN A 130 -24.76 9.39 7.13
N PRO A 131 -23.57 9.21 6.53
CA PRO A 131 -22.88 7.92 6.52
C PRO A 131 -22.46 7.41 7.90
N ASP A 132 -22.03 8.27 8.83
CA ASP A 132 -21.59 7.83 10.17
C ASP A 132 -20.48 6.76 10.12
N ILE A 133 -19.47 6.99 9.27
CA ILE A 133 -18.32 6.09 9.14
C ILE A 133 -17.22 6.55 10.09
N ASN A 134 -16.71 7.76 9.87
CA ASN A 134 -15.83 8.50 10.77
C ASN A 134 -15.80 9.97 10.31
N PRO A 135 -15.35 10.92 11.15
CA PRO A 135 -15.41 12.33 10.82
C PRO A 135 -14.72 12.72 9.50
N TYR A 136 -13.60 12.07 9.16
CA TYR A 136 -12.81 12.39 7.96
C TYR A 136 -13.45 11.83 6.69
N ALA A 137 -13.89 10.57 6.73
CA ALA A 137 -14.62 9.94 5.63
C ALA A 137 -15.93 10.68 5.35
N ASP A 138 -16.68 11.02 6.39
CA ASP A 138 -17.96 11.72 6.28
C ASP A 138 -17.79 13.12 5.69
N GLU A 139 -16.75 13.86 6.10
CA GLU A 139 -16.40 15.17 5.50
C GLU A 139 -16.13 15.02 4.00
N ALA A 140 -15.31 14.04 3.60
CA ALA A 140 -14.99 13.82 2.19
C ALA A 140 -16.21 13.36 1.37
N VAL A 141 -17.04 12.46 1.89
CA VAL A 141 -18.27 12.01 1.22
C VAL A 141 -19.23 13.18 1.02
N LYS A 142 -19.40 14.05 2.02
CA LYS A 142 -20.23 15.27 1.91
C LYS A 142 -19.68 16.22 0.84
N ALA A 143 -18.36 16.44 0.82
CA ALA A 143 -17.71 17.28 -0.20
C ALA A 143 -17.89 16.71 -1.62
N ILE A 144 -17.76 15.38 -1.79
CA ILE A 144 -17.97 14.69 -3.06
C ILE A 144 -19.41 14.84 -3.53
N ARG A 145 -20.41 14.55 -2.66
CA ARG A 145 -21.84 14.70 -2.99
C ARG A 145 -22.15 16.09 -3.50
N LYS A 146 -21.72 17.12 -2.77
CA LYS A 146 -21.91 18.52 -3.15
C LYS A 146 -21.25 18.87 -4.49
N ALA A 147 -20.04 18.40 -4.73
CA ALA A 147 -19.36 18.66 -6.01
C ALA A 147 -20.07 17.97 -7.19
N PHE A 148 -20.61 16.77 -6.96
CA PHE A 148 -21.28 15.96 -7.97
C PHE A 148 -22.69 16.47 -8.34
N GLU A 149 -23.25 17.41 -7.58
CA GLU A 149 -24.43 18.19 -8.00
C GLU A 149 -24.15 19.02 -9.26
N ASN A 150 -22.90 19.44 -9.46
CA ASN A 150 -22.52 20.33 -10.56
C ASN A 150 -21.67 19.64 -11.63
N ALA A 151 -20.66 18.85 -11.23
CA ALA A 151 -19.76 18.15 -12.16
C ALA A 151 -19.27 16.84 -11.56
N ARG A 152 -19.44 15.74 -12.30
CA ARG A 152 -18.97 14.41 -11.89
C ARG A 152 -17.54 14.21 -12.38
N SER A 153 -16.58 14.22 -11.47
CA SER A 153 -15.18 13.91 -11.75
C SER A 153 -14.73 12.70 -10.93
N PRO A 154 -14.42 11.54 -11.55
CA PRO A 154 -13.90 10.39 -10.83
C PRO A 154 -12.60 10.69 -10.08
N ARG A 155 -11.75 11.57 -10.62
CA ARG A 155 -10.51 12.04 -9.97
C ARG A 155 -10.80 12.71 -8.62
N LEU A 156 -11.92 13.44 -8.51
CA LEU A 156 -12.27 14.12 -7.27
C LEU A 156 -12.53 13.13 -6.13
N ILE A 157 -13.15 11.98 -6.44
CA ILE A 157 -13.35 10.90 -5.46
C ILE A 157 -11.99 10.41 -4.97
N ASP A 158 -11.06 10.13 -5.89
CA ASP A 158 -9.71 9.68 -5.53
C ASP A 158 -9.01 10.67 -4.59
N VAL A 159 -8.94 11.95 -4.99
CA VAL A 159 -8.24 12.98 -4.25
C VAL A 159 -8.85 13.21 -2.85
N LEU A 160 -10.17 13.36 -2.75
CA LEU A 160 -10.81 13.69 -1.48
C LEU A 160 -10.79 12.51 -0.49
N ILE A 161 -10.99 11.28 -0.99
CA ILE A 161 -10.96 10.08 -0.14
C ILE A 161 -9.52 9.77 0.29
N ASP A 162 -8.51 9.91 -0.58
CA ASP A 162 -7.11 9.69 -0.18
C ASP A 162 -6.66 10.72 0.86
N LYS A 163 -7.03 12.00 0.69
CA LYS A 163 -6.76 13.03 1.71
C LYS A 163 -7.43 12.73 3.04
N ALA A 164 -8.69 12.28 3.01
CA ALA A 164 -9.39 11.91 4.23
C ALA A 164 -8.75 10.70 4.92
N MET A 165 -8.30 9.70 4.15
CA MET A 165 -7.60 8.52 4.66
C MET A 165 -6.34 8.93 5.43
N TYR A 166 -5.47 9.74 4.83
CA TYR A 166 -4.23 10.13 5.48
C TYR A 166 -4.47 11.09 6.65
N LYS A 167 -5.50 11.95 6.61
CA LYS A 167 -5.91 12.74 7.78
C LYS A 167 -6.35 11.85 8.96
N ASP A 168 -7.15 10.82 8.71
CA ASP A 168 -7.58 9.85 9.74
C ASP A 168 -6.38 9.09 10.30
N ILE A 169 -5.50 8.57 9.43
CA ILE A 169 -4.26 7.91 9.81
C ILE A 169 -3.39 8.83 10.68
N THR A 170 -3.11 10.07 10.27
CA THR A 170 -2.29 11.00 11.04
C THR A 170 -2.90 11.31 12.41
N ALA A 171 -4.22 11.51 12.49
CA ALA A 171 -4.91 11.73 13.75
C ALA A 171 -4.81 10.53 14.70
N ARG A 172 -4.96 9.32 14.17
CA ARG A 172 -4.78 8.07 14.92
C ARG A 172 -3.35 7.87 15.39
N LEU A 173 -2.37 8.20 14.57
CA LEU A 173 -0.97 8.08 14.95
C LEU A 173 -0.61 9.05 16.07
N ALA A 174 -1.31 10.18 16.23
CA ALA A 174 -1.08 11.13 17.34
C ALA A 174 -1.35 10.56 18.75
N ARG A 175 -1.97 9.38 18.87
CA ARG A 175 -2.10 8.66 20.16
C ARG A 175 -0.73 8.41 20.80
N LYS A 176 -0.69 8.46 22.14
CA LYS A 176 0.52 8.17 22.94
C LYS A 176 0.94 6.69 22.87
N SER A 177 -0.03 5.80 22.63
CA SER A 177 0.19 4.35 22.55
C SER A 177 0.79 3.89 21.21
N THR A 178 0.82 4.77 20.20
CA THR A 178 1.35 4.45 18.86
C THR A 178 2.83 4.09 18.92
N ASP A 179 3.18 2.95 18.33
CA ASP A 179 4.59 2.51 18.20
C ASP A 179 5.37 3.51 17.33
N PRO A 180 6.57 3.97 17.76
CA PRO A 180 7.39 4.91 17.00
C PRO A 180 7.72 4.48 15.57
N HIS A 181 7.90 3.17 15.33
CA HIS A 181 8.19 2.63 13.99
C HIS A 181 6.98 2.73 13.07
N ILE A 182 5.78 2.46 13.59
CA ILE A 182 4.53 2.61 12.83
C ILE A 182 4.30 4.08 12.48
N ARG A 183 4.51 5.01 13.42
CA ARG A 183 4.45 6.44 13.14
C ARG A 183 5.44 6.84 12.03
N ARG A 184 6.71 6.46 12.18
CA ARG A 184 7.77 6.74 11.20
C ARG A 184 7.44 6.15 9.83
N TYR A 185 6.87 4.95 9.76
CA TYR A 185 6.44 4.31 8.52
C TYR A 185 5.41 5.16 7.78
N PHE A 186 4.35 5.62 8.46
CA PHE A 186 3.30 6.39 7.79
C PHE A 186 3.74 7.79 7.41
N GLU A 187 4.56 8.47 8.24
CA GLU A 187 5.17 9.75 7.88
C GLU A 187 6.01 9.62 6.60
N ALA A 188 6.86 8.58 6.53
CA ALA A 188 7.66 8.29 5.35
C ALA A 188 6.82 7.88 4.14
N LEU A 189 5.76 7.08 4.35
CA LEU A 189 4.84 6.68 3.29
C LEU A 189 4.16 7.88 2.65
N ILE A 190 3.74 8.87 3.45
CA ILE A 190 3.14 10.12 2.97
C ILE A 190 4.15 10.90 2.13
N ASP A 191 5.35 11.17 2.67
CA ASP A 191 6.40 11.92 1.95
C ASP A 191 6.77 11.24 0.62
N LEU A 192 7.02 9.94 0.65
CA LEU A 192 7.39 9.17 -0.54
C LEU A 192 6.23 9.04 -1.55
N THR A 193 4.97 9.10 -1.10
CA THR A 193 3.80 9.15 -1.98
C THR A 193 3.64 10.52 -2.62
N ASN A 194 3.90 11.60 -1.89
CA ASN A 194 3.96 12.96 -2.46
C ASN A 194 5.07 13.07 -3.51
N MET A 195 6.25 12.48 -3.27
CA MET A 195 7.33 12.40 -4.26
C MET A 195 6.90 11.67 -5.54
N ASP A 196 6.30 10.48 -5.42
CA ASP A 196 5.77 9.72 -6.57
C ASP A 196 4.70 10.53 -7.33
N THR A 197 3.83 11.23 -6.60
CA THR A 197 2.77 12.07 -7.17
C THR A 197 3.34 13.30 -7.89
N MET A 198 4.40 13.92 -7.36
CA MET A 198 5.09 15.05 -7.99
C MET A 198 5.69 14.60 -9.33
N ILE A 199 6.47 13.51 -9.33
CA ILE A 199 7.12 12.98 -10.54
C ILE A 199 6.06 12.62 -11.59
N ARG A 200 4.97 11.94 -11.20
CA ARG A 200 3.88 11.61 -12.13
C ARG A 200 3.20 12.85 -12.70
N SER A 201 2.99 13.88 -11.90
CA SER A 201 2.38 15.13 -12.34
C SER A 201 3.27 15.88 -13.34
N GLN A 202 4.58 15.92 -13.08
CA GLN A 202 5.57 16.46 -14.02
C GLN A 202 5.60 15.66 -15.33
N ASN A 203 5.57 14.32 -15.28
CA ASN A 203 5.62 13.46 -16.46
C ASN A 203 4.42 13.64 -17.41
N ILE A 204 3.26 14.07 -16.89
CA ILE A 204 2.08 14.38 -17.71
C ILE A 204 1.99 15.88 -18.08
N GLY A 205 3.01 16.67 -17.74
CA GLY A 205 3.05 18.11 -18.00
C GLY A 205 2.06 18.93 -17.17
N ALA A 206 1.59 18.40 -16.03
CA ALA A 206 0.68 19.13 -15.16
C ALA A 206 1.44 20.16 -14.30
N GLY A 207 0.85 21.33 -14.11
CA GLY A 207 1.43 22.39 -13.27
C GLY A 207 1.31 22.11 -11.76
N PHE A 208 2.02 22.90 -10.96
CA PHE A 208 2.09 22.74 -9.49
C PHE A 208 0.71 22.71 -8.80
N THR A 209 -0.27 23.49 -9.28
CA THR A 209 -1.63 23.49 -8.73
C THR A 209 -2.27 22.11 -8.78
N PHE A 210 -2.08 21.36 -9.88
CA PHE A 210 -2.62 20.01 -10.03
C PHE A 210 -1.99 19.04 -9.02
N PHE A 211 -0.69 19.18 -8.74
CA PHE A 211 0.00 18.42 -7.71
C PHE A 211 -0.48 18.81 -6.30
N GLY A 212 -0.59 20.11 -6.00
CA GLY A 212 -1.04 20.62 -4.71
C GLY A 212 -2.46 20.17 -4.34
N GLU A 213 -3.33 20.02 -5.34
CA GLU A 213 -4.65 19.42 -5.16
C GLU A 213 -4.59 17.97 -4.65
N SER A 214 -3.57 17.21 -5.00
CA SER A 214 -3.36 15.81 -4.59
C SER A 214 -2.41 15.67 -3.39
N PHE A 215 -1.75 16.75 -2.97
CA PHE A 215 -0.76 16.71 -1.89
C PHE A 215 -1.33 16.20 -0.57
N LEU A 216 -0.63 15.26 0.05
CA LEU A 216 -1.02 14.62 1.30
C LEU A 216 -0.28 15.28 2.47
N GLU A 217 -1.03 15.71 3.47
CA GLU A 217 -0.48 16.25 4.73
C GLU A 217 -0.12 15.11 5.70
N GLY A 218 0.73 15.41 6.69
CA GLY A 218 1.08 14.48 7.78
C GLY A 218 2.42 13.77 7.61
N GLY A 219 3.15 14.04 6.52
CA GLY A 219 4.56 13.69 6.37
C GLY A 219 5.48 14.75 6.99
N LYS A 220 6.80 14.60 6.82
CA LYS A 220 7.80 15.55 7.32
C LYS A 220 8.11 16.66 6.31
N MET A 221 7.77 16.49 5.05
CA MET A 221 8.11 17.44 3.99
C MET A 221 6.92 18.37 3.69
N PRO A 222 7.05 19.68 3.94
CA PRO A 222 5.96 20.62 3.68
C PRO A 222 5.76 20.86 2.18
N LEU A 223 4.54 21.20 1.77
CA LEU A 223 4.20 21.52 0.38
C LEU A 223 5.13 22.58 -0.24
N ALA A 224 5.61 23.54 0.56
CA ALA A 224 6.56 24.56 0.13
C ALA A 224 7.89 23.99 -0.39
N ALA A 225 8.37 22.87 0.18
CA ALA A 225 9.60 22.21 -0.28
C ALA A 225 9.43 21.66 -1.71
N PHE A 226 8.26 21.09 -2.01
CA PHE A 226 7.91 20.62 -3.36
C PHE A 226 7.74 21.78 -4.33
N SER A 227 7.07 22.86 -3.90
CA SER A 227 6.88 24.06 -4.72
C SER A 227 8.19 24.67 -5.22
N ALA A 228 9.22 24.68 -4.37
CA ALA A 228 10.51 25.28 -4.69
C ALA A 228 11.26 24.57 -5.82
N VAL A 229 10.94 23.30 -6.07
CA VAL A 229 11.69 22.43 -7.00
C VAL A 229 10.82 21.83 -8.11
N TYR A 230 9.53 22.14 -8.13
CA TYR A 230 8.55 21.50 -9.02
C TYR A 230 8.88 21.65 -10.51
N GLU A 231 9.39 22.80 -10.93
CA GLU A 231 9.75 23.02 -12.34
C GLU A 231 11.13 22.44 -12.71
N GLY A 232 11.90 21.96 -11.72
CA GLY A 232 13.28 21.50 -11.90
C GLY A 232 13.44 20.06 -12.37
N GLY A 233 12.34 19.33 -12.62
CA GLY A 233 12.37 17.94 -13.07
C GLY A 233 13.24 17.03 -12.17
N ALA A 234 14.12 16.24 -12.80
CA ALA A 234 15.01 15.31 -12.08
C ALA A 234 16.01 16.02 -11.15
N GLU A 235 16.55 17.18 -11.56
CA GLU A 235 17.46 17.98 -10.73
C GLU A 235 16.71 18.54 -9.50
N GLY A 236 15.49 19.01 -9.72
CA GLY A 236 14.59 19.44 -8.65
C GLY A 236 14.28 18.31 -7.66
N PHE A 237 14.03 17.09 -8.16
CA PHE A 237 13.79 15.92 -7.32
C PHE A 237 15.03 15.52 -6.50
N ALA A 238 16.23 15.58 -7.08
CA ALA A 238 17.47 15.36 -6.36
C ALA A 238 17.68 16.43 -5.28
N ALA A 239 17.42 17.71 -5.60
CA ALA A 239 17.52 18.82 -4.65
C ALA A 239 16.52 18.68 -3.48
N LEU A 240 15.29 18.21 -3.76
CA LEU A 240 14.23 17.99 -2.77
C LEU A 240 14.69 17.06 -1.63
N THR A 241 15.45 16.02 -1.99
CA THR A 241 15.75 14.90 -1.09
C THR A 241 17.17 14.95 -0.53
N LYS A 242 18.02 15.84 -1.04
CA LYS A 242 19.40 16.01 -0.58
C LYS A 242 19.45 16.36 0.91
N GLY A 243 20.26 15.61 1.66
CA GLY A 243 20.43 15.78 3.10
C GLY A 243 19.25 15.29 3.94
N THR A 244 18.24 14.67 3.34
CA THR A 244 17.11 14.04 4.04
C THR A 244 17.31 12.53 4.19
N ASP A 245 16.50 11.89 5.03
CA ASP A 245 16.47 10.42 5.14
C ASP A 245 16.12 9.71 3.82
N TYR A 246 15.58 10.45 2.84
CA TYR A 246 15.11 9.94 1.56
C TYR A 246 16.15 10.00 0.44
N GLU A 247 17.33 10.63 0.65
CA GLU A 247 18.33 10.84 -0.40
C GLU A 247 18.74 9.54 -1.11
N LYS A 248 19.01 8.48 -0.33
CA LYS A 248 19.39 7.16 -0.86
C LYS A 248 18.27 6.48 -1.65
N VAL A 249 17.02 6.73 -1.28
CA VAL A 249 15.85 6.15 -1.95
C VAL A 249 15.59 6.90 -3.25
N ALA A 250 15.64 8.23 -3.20
CA ALA A 250 15.42 9.11 -4.33
C ALA A 250 16.49 8.94 -5.42
N SER A 251 17.75 8.67 -5.05
CA SER A 251 18.81 8.43 -6.03
C SER A 251 18.54 7.22 -6.95
N LYS A 252 17.74 6.25 -6.50
CA LYS A 252 17.30 5.09 -7.33
C LYS A 252 16.43 5.49 -8.51
N PHE A 253 15.86 6.69 -8.50
CA PHE A 253 15.21 7.25 -9.68
C PHE A 253 16.19 7.41 -10.85
N ASN A 254 17.46 7.72 -10.60
CA ASN A 254 18.46 7.85 -11.67
C ASN A 254 18.88 6.49 -12.26
N ASP A 255 18.78 5.41 -11.47
CA ASP A 255 19.19 4.05 -11.89
C ASP A 255 18.17 3.41 -12.86
N GLY A 256 16.89 3.81 -12.82
CA GLY A 256 15.85 3.21 -13.66
C GLY A 256 14.47 3.86 -13.59
N GLY A 257 14.41 5.16 -13.28
CA GLY A 257 13.19 5.95 -13.26
C GLY A 257 12.20 5.54 -12.16
N LEU A 258 10.92 5.76 -12.44
CA LEU A 258 9.83 5.51 -11.49
C LEU A 258 9.74 4.05 -11.00
N PRO A 259 9.98 3.02 -11.85
CA PRO A 259 10.00 1.63 -11.37
C PRO A 259 11.06 1.37 -10.28
N SER A 260 12.30 1.82 -10.50
CA SER A 260 13.40 1.65 -9.54
C SER A 260 13.16 2.45 -8.26
N PHE A 261 12.67 3.69 -8.38
CA PHE A 261 12.26 4.49 -7.22
C PHE A 261 11.13 3.82 -6.44
N SER A 262 10.11 3.28 -7.12
CA SER A 262 9.00 2.60 -6.45
C SER A 262 9.45 1.34 -5.72
N ALA A 263 10.41 0.58 -6.24
CA ALA A 263 10.97 -0.58 -5.54
C ALA A 263 11.76 -0.13 -4.30
N ALA A 264 12.61 0.89 -4.45
CA ALA A 264 13.40 1.46 -3.36
C ALA A 264 12.54 2.07 -2.23
N LYS A 265 11.39 2.67 -2.59
CA LYS A 265 10.40 3.15 -1.62
C LYS A 265 9.86 2.02 -0.75
N ASP A 266 9.42 0.94 -1.39
CA ASP A 266 8.86 -0.21 -0.67
C ASP A 266 9.93 -0.83 0.26
N ASP A 267 11.17 -0.96 -0.23
CA ASP A 267 12.31 -1.47 0.55
C ASP A 267 12.64 -0.59 1.76
N TYR A 268 12.72 0.74 1.57
CA TYR A 268 12.95 1.69 2.66
C TYR A 268 11.87 1.58 3.75
N LEU A 269 10.61 1.48 3.34
CA LEU A 269 9.49 1.38 4.27
C LEU A 269 9.52 0.07 5.06
N LEU A 270 9.93 -1.03 4.42
CA LEU A 270 10.13 -2.32 5.09
C LEU A 270 11.36 -2.30 6.02
N ASP A 271 12.42 -1.60 5.64
CA ASP A 271 13.67 -1.47 6.40
C ASP A 271 13.49 -0.81 7.76
N ILE A 272 12.48 0.07 7.92
CA ILE A 272 12.09 0.66 9.20
C ILE A 272 11.83 -0.43 10.26
N PHE A 273 11.27 -1.58 9.85
CA PHE A 273 10.99 -2.70 10.75
C PHE A 273 12.02 -3.82 10.64
N ARG A 274 12.71 -3.96 9.49
CA ARG A 274 13.73 -5.00 9.29
C ARG A 274 14.89 -4.86 10.27
N ALA A 275 15.29 -3.63 10.59
CA ALA A 275 16.40 -3.36 11.52
C ALA A 275 16.18 -3.94 12.92
N GLU A 276 14.93 -3.96 13.39
CA GLU A 276 14.54 -4.46 14.71
C GLU A 276 13.72 -5.76 14.62
N LYS A 277 13.86 -6.52 13.52
CA LYS A 277 13.03 -7.72 13.29
C LYS A 277 13.14 -8.79 14.37
N SER A 278 14.17 -8.75 15.22
CA SER A 278 14.37 -9.69 16.33
C SER A 278 13.96 -9.14 17.70
N ASP A 279 13.59 -7.85 17.78
CA ASP A 279 13.12 -7.26 19.03
C ASP A 279 11.64 -7.59 19.27
N ILE A 280 11.39 -8.55 20.15
CA ILE A 280 10.04 -9.02 20.48
C ILE A 280 9.24 -8.01 21.31
N PHE A 281 9.85 -6.92 21.79
CA PHE A 281 9.18 -5.89 22.60
C PHE A 281 8.68 -4.71 21.77
N THR A 282 8.96 -4.66 20.46
CA THR A 282 8.48 -3.63 19.54
C THR A 282 7.46 -4.20 18.55
N ALA A 283 6.78 -3.34 17.80
CA ALA A 283 5.90 -3.78 16.70
C ALA A 283 6.67 -4.37 15.50
N ALA A 284 8.00 -4.35 15.50
CA ALA A 284 8.81 -4.67 14.33
C ALA A 284 8.65 -6.09 13.78
N PRO A 285 8.61 -7.16 14.59
CA PRO A 285 8.41 -8.50 14.05
C PRO A 285 7.03 -8.66 13.40
N VAL A 286 5.97 -8.22 14.09
CA VAL A 286 4.60 -8.40 13.61
C VAL A 286 4.25 -7.52 12.40
N VAL A 287 4.61 -6.24 12.43
CA VAL A 287 4.36 -5.32 11.31
C VAL A 287 5.33 -5.61 10.16
N GLY A 288 6.59 -5.93 10.47
CA GLY A 288 7.59 -6.33 9.47
C GLY A 288 7.15 -7.54 8.66
N TYR A 289 6.64 -8.59 9.32
CA TYR A 289 6.05 -9.75 8.63
C TYR A 289 4.87 -9.35 7.73
N TYR A 290 3.93 -8.54 8.24
CA TYR A 290 2.77 -8.10 7.46
C TYR A 290 3.17 -7.33 6.20
N LEU A 291 4.09 -6.38 6.34
CA LEU A 291 4.59 -5.58 5.22
C LEU A 291 5.41 -6.44 4.24
N ALA A 292 6.22 -7.37 4.75
CA ALA A 292 6.95 -8.34 3.93
C ALA A 292 5.99 -9.19 3.10
N LYS A 293 4.90 -9.67 3.68
CA LYS A 293 3.87 -10.44 2.97
C LYS A 293 3.18 -9.59 1.90
N LYS A 294 2.84 -8.32 2.18
CA LYS A 294 2.30 -7.41 1.16
C LYS A 294 3.28 -7.16 0.01
N GLN A 295 4.56 -6.97 0.33
CA GLN A 295 5.62 -6.79 -0.65
C GLN A 295 5.81 -8.04 -1.52
N GLU A 296 5.79 -9.23 -0.91
CA GLU A 296 5.81 -10.51 -1.61
C GLU A 296 4.62 -10.66 -2.57
N ILE A 297 3.39 -10.44 -2.11
CA ILE A 297 2.19 -10.49 -2.96
C ILE A 297 2.35 -9.55 -4.17
N LYS A 298 2.85 -8.33 -3.94
CA LYS A 298 3.11 -7.36 -5.01
C LYS A 298 4.16 -7.84 -6.00
N MET A 299 5.26 -8.41 -5.53
CA MET A 299 6.31 -8.98 -6.38
C MET A 299 5.79 -10.16 -7.21
N LEU A 300 5.07 -11.08 -6.59
CA LEU A 300 4.46 -12.22 -7.25
C LEU A 300 3.45 -11.77 -8.31
N ARG A 301 2.58 -10.79 -8.00
CA ARG A 301 1.66 -10.20 -8.98
C ARG A 301 2.41 -9.65 -10.20
N ILE A 302 3.46 -8.86 -9.97
CA ILE A 302 4.29 -8.31 -11.06
C ILE A 302 4.91 -9.44 -11.88
N ALA A 303 5.51 -10.44 -11.23
CA ALA A 303 6.15 -11.57 -11.90
C ALA A 303 5.14 -12.34 -12.78
N LEU A 304 3.98 -12.71 -12.23
CA LEU A 304 2.94 -13.47 -12.94
C LEU A 304 2.36 -12.69 -14.11
N VAL A 305 2.09 -11.40 -13.94
CA VAL A 305 1.63 -10.52 -15.04
C VAL A 305 2.70 -10.44 -16.12
N CYS A 306 3.97 -10.26 -15.77
CA CYS A 306 5.05 -10.21 -16.75
C CYS A 306 5.24 -11.56 -17.48
N ILE A 307 5.19 -12.68 -16.77
CA ILE A 307 5.23 -14.03 -17.35
C ILE A 307 4.07 -14.24 -18.33
N LYS A 308 2.85 -13.87 -17.93
CA LYS A 308 1.65 -13.98 -18.76
C LYS A 308 1.78 -13.20 -20.07
N ASN A 309 2.51 -12.08 -20.06
CA ASN A 309 2.69 -11.19 -21.20
C ASN A 309 4.05 -11.37 -21.90
N ASP A 310 4.80 -12.43 -21.60
CA ASP A 310 6.10 -12.75 -22.18
C ASP A 310 7.12 -11.58 -22.11
N VAL A 311 7.14 -10.87 -20.98
CA VAL A 311 8.06 -9.76 -20.73
C VAL A 311 9.46 -10.29 -20.45
N ASP A 312 10.48 -9.61 -20.98
CA ASP A 312 11.89 -9.94 -20.76
C ASP A 312 12.27 -10.03 -19.27
N ARG A 313 13.00 -11.09 -18.92
CA ARG A 313 13.35 -11.42 -17.53
C ARG A 313 14.20 -10.33 -16.86
N ALA A 314 15.07 -9.65 -17.60
CA ALA A 314 15.87 -8.56 -17.03
C ALA A 314 14.97 -7.38 -16.62
N GLU A 315 13.91 -7.10 -17.38
CA GLU A 315 12.94 -6.05 -17.05
C GLU A 315 12.07 -6.43 -15.83
N ILE A 316 11.74 -7.71 -15.66
CA ILE A 316 11.08 -8.21 -14.44
C ILE A 316 11.98 -7.98 -13.23
N ARG A 317 13.27 -8.34 -13.33
CA ARG A 317 14.24 -8.22 -12.22
C ARG A 317 14.42 -6.79 -11.73
N LYS A 318 14.37 -5.78 -12.62
CA LYS A 318 14.41 -4.35 -12.21
C LYS A 318 13.23 -3.91 -11.34
N ARG A 319 12.12 -4.66 -11.40
CA ARG A 319 10.89 -4.39 -10.63
C ARG A 319 10.81 -5.23 -9.37
N MET A 320 11.78 -6.11 -9.12
CA MET A 320 11.80 -6.89 -7.89
C MET A 320 12.26 -6.03 -6.71
N ARG A 321 11.72 -6.33 -5.54
CA ARG A 321 12.10 -5.68 -4.29
C ARG A 321 12.98 -6.62 -3.46
N SER A 322 13.61 -6.08 -2.42
CA SER A 322 14.40 -6.87 -1.50
C SER A 322 13.52 -7.84 -0.70
N LEU A 323 14.00 -9.05 -0.44
CA LEU A 323 13.31 -9.99 0.44
C LEU A 323 13.46 -9.58 1.90
N TYR A 324 12.50 -9.98 2.75
CA TYR A 324 12.53 -9.63 4.17
C TYR A 324 13.45 -10.53 5.01
N ALA A 325 13.49 -11.82 4.63
CA ALA A 325 14.23 -12.87 5.32
C ALA A 325 15.74 -12.62 5.24
#